data_AF-A0A920SWI7-F1
#
_entry.id   AF-A0A920SWI7-F1
#
_cell.length_a   1.000
_cell.length_b   1.000
_cell.length_c   1.000
_cell.angle_alpha   90.00
_cell.angle_beta   90.00
_cell.angle_gamma   90.00
#
_symmetry.space_group_name_H-M   'P 1'
#
loop_
_entity.id
_entity.type
_entity.pdbx_description
1 polymer ?
#
loop_
_entity_poly.entity_id
_entity_poly.type
_entity_poly.pdbx_seq_one_letter_code
_entity_poly.pdbx_strand_id
1 'polypeptide(L)' 'MPESPGIQNSLTAVMMPEEIDADEFRTLVLKRFDMSLGNGLGRLAGKVFRIGHLGDLSDLC' A
#
# COMPACT_ATOMS: atom_id res chain seq x y z
N MET A 1 -5.14 34.39 -3.46
CA MET A 1 -4.85 33.58 -2.27
C MET A 1 -4.04 32.41 -2.77
N PRO A 2 -2.72 32.30 -2.53
CA PRO A 2 -2.00 31.12 -2.98
C PRO A 2 -2.45 29.93 -2.13
N GLU A 3 -2.97 28.91 -2.81
CA GLU A 3 -3.28 27.61 -2.22
C GLU A 3 -2.04 27.05 -1.49
N SER A 4 -2.21 26.70 -0.21
CA SER A 4 -1.18 25.96 0.53
C SER A 4 -1.02 24.58 -0.09
N PRO A 5 0.21 24.07 -0.32
CA PRO A 5 0.39 22.74 -0.90
C PRO A 5 -0.23 21.72 0.06
N GLY A 6 -1.34 21.12 -0.36
CA GLY A 6 -2.00 20.06 0.38
C GLY A 6 -1.06 18.88 0.52
N ILE A 7 -0.79 18.44 1.75
CA ILE A 7 -0.02 17.22 1.99
C ILE A 7 -0.89 16.05 1.53
N GLN A 8 -0.59 15.51 0.35
CA GLN A 8 -1.22 14.30 -0.14
C GLN A 8 -0.48 13.09 0.41
N ASN A 9 -1.11 12.34 1.31
CA ASN A 9 -0.56 11.11 1.85
C ASN A 9 -0.48 10.07 0.71
N SER A 10 0.71 9.87 0.17
CA SER A 10 0.98 8.99 -0.97
C SER A 10 0.97 7.51 -0.62
N LEU A 11 0.86 7.17 0.67
CA LEU A 11 1.03 5.80 1.15
C LEU A 11 0.25 5.58 2.45
N THR A 12 -0.51 4.50 2.49
CA THR A 12 -1.17 3.99 3.70
C THR A 12 -0.60 2.62 4.05
N ALA A 13 -0.17 2.44 5.31
CA ALA A 13 0.22 1.13 5.84
C ALA A 13 -0.93 0.53 6.65
N VAL A 14 -1.27 -0.72 6.40
CA VAL A 14 -2.35 -1.45 7.08
C VAL A 14 -1.72 -2.57 7.90
N MET A 15 -2.04 -2.60 9.20
CA MET A 15 -1.60 -3.65 10.12
C MET A 15 -2.55 -4.84 10.05
N MET A 16 -1.98 -6.04 9.92
CA MET A 16 -2.73 -7.28 9.99
C MET A 16 -2.99 -7.67 11.45
N PRO A 17 -4.07 -8.42 11.73
CA PRO A 17 -4.23 -9.14 12.99
C PRO A 17 -3.02 -10.06 13.26
N GLU A 18 -2.75 -10.37 14.53
CA GLU A 18 -1.53 -11.10 14.93
C GLU A 18 -1.40 -12.48 14.28
N GLU A 19 -2.52 -13.14 13.99
CA GLU A 19 -2.58 -14.49 13.43
C GLU A 19 -2.57 -14.53 11.90
N ILE A 20 -2.49 -13.37 11.21
CA ILE A 20 -2.52 -13.31 9.75
C ILE A 20 -1.21 -12.74 9.22
N ASP A 21 -0.49 -13.56 8.45
CA ASP A 21 0.73 -13.11 7.76
C ASP A 21 0.39 -12.19 6.57
N ALA A 22 0.99 -11.01 6.56
CA ALA A 22 0.76 -10.01 5.54
C ALA A 22 1.27 -10.45 4.15
N ASP A 23 2.34 -11.25 4.06
CA ASP A 23 2.90 -11.67 2.77
C ASP A 23 2.06 -12.78 2.13
N GLU A 24 1.49 -13.68 2.92
CA GLU A 24 0.47 -14.63 2.45
C GLU A 24 -0.78 -13.90 1.96
N PHE A 25 -1.28 -12.93 2.72
CA PHE A 25 -2.44 -12.13 2.32
C PHE A 25 -2.18 -11.39 1.00
N ARG A 26 -1.03 -10.72 0.86
CA ARG A 26 -0.64 -10.03 -0.39
C ARG A 26 -0.55 -10.99 -1.57
N THR A 27 -0.02 -12.20 -1.36
CA THR A 27 0.05 -13.24 -2.38
C THR A 27 -1.35 -13.67 -2.84
N LEU A 28 -2.28 -13.80 -1.90
CA LEU A 28 -3.68 -14.11 -2.20
C LEU A 28 -4.35 -12.98 -2.99
N VAL A 29 -4.11 -11.73 -2.60
CA VAL A 29 -4.67 -10.55 -3.27
C VAL A 29 -4.16 -10.47 -4.70
N LEU A 30 -2.85 -10.64 -4.92
CA LEU A 30 -2.27 -10.66 -6.27
C LEU A 30 -2.91 -11.76 -7.12
N LYS A 31 -3.04 -12.98 -6.59
CA LYS A 31 -3.61 -14.10 -7.34
C LYS A 31 -5.09 -13.94 -7.68
N ARG A 32 -5.88 -13.31 -6.80
CA ARG A 32 -7.34 -13.19 -6.96
C ARG A 32 -7.77 -11.94 -7.70
N PHE A 33 -6.98 -10.87 -7.61
CA PHE A 33 -7.39 -9.54 -8.08
C PHE A 33 -6.36 -8.90 -9.01
N ASP A 34 -5.26 -9.60 -9.34
CA ASP A 34 -4.13 -9.05 -10.11
C ASP A 34 -3.59 -7.73 -9.52
N MET A 35 -3.72 -7.59 -8.20
CA MET A 35 -3.39 -6.37 -7.48
C MET A 35 -2.14 -6.58 -6.65
N SER A 36 -1.09 -5.82 -6.96
CA SER A 36 0.11 -5.79 -6.16
C SER A 36 -0.05 -4.85 -4.96
N LEU A 37 0.32 -5.35 -3.78
CA LEU A 37 0.37 -4.59 -2.54
C LEU A 37 1.82 -4.51 -2.07
N GLY A 38 2.22 -3.37 -1.51
CA GLY A 38 3.57 -3.20 -0.96
C GLY A 38 3.77 -4.00 0.34
N ASN A 39 5.00 -4.44 0.61
CA ASN A 39 5.34 -5.19 1.82
C ASN A 39 5.80 -4.28 2.98
N GLY A 40 5.70 -4.82 4.21
CA GLY A 40 6.46 -4.33 5.35
C GLY A 40 7.93 -4.76 5.28
N LEU A 41 8.83 -3.96 5.86
CA LEU A 41 10.26 -4.25 5.92
C LEU A 41 10.75 -4.20 7.38
N GLY A 42 11.84 -4.92 7.66
CA GLY A 42 12.47 -4.94 8.99
C GLY A 42 11.50 -5.43 10.06
N ARG A 43 11.29 -4.61 11.11
CA ARG A 43 10.40 -4.95 12.25
C ARG A 43 8.93 -5.13 11.85
N LEU A 44 8.54 -4.69 10.65
CA LEU A 44 7.18 -4.76 10.12
C LEU A 44 7.00 -5.85 9.04
N ALA A 45 8.06 -6.60 8.70
CA ALA A 45 7.95 -7.72 7.78
C ALA A 45 6.93 -8.75 8.31
N GLY A 46 6.07 -9.27 7.42
CA GLY A 46 4.97 -10.17 7.75
C GLY A 46 3.78 -9.53 8.52
N LYS A 47 3.89 -8.27 8.98
CA LYS A 47 2.87 -7.64 9.85
C LYS A 47 2.01 -6.58 9.17
N VAL A 48 2.53 -5.95 8.12
CA VAL A 48 1.83 -4.88 7.42
C VAL A 48 1.94 -5.05 5.92
N PHE A 49 0.95 -4.54 5.22
CA PHE A 49 1.05 -4.25 3.79
C PHE A 49 0.82 -2.76 3.54
N ARG A 50 1.17 -2.29 2.35
CA ARG A 50 1.09 -0.88 1.97
C ARG A 50 0.27 -0.68 0.71
N ILE A 51 -0.55 0.36 0.72
CA ILE A 51 -1.33 0.82 -0.43
C ILE A 51 -0.75 2.15 -0.86
N GLY A 52 -0.15 2.18 -2.05
CA GLY A 52 0.26 3.42 -2.68
C GLY A 52 -0.97 4.16 -3.21
N HIS A 53 -1.07 5.44 -2.90
CA HIS A 53 -2.05 6.34 -3.48
C HIS A 53 -1.30 7.12 -4.55
N LEU A 54 -0.92 6.41 -5.62
CA LEU A 54 -0.41 7.08 -6.81
C LEU A 54 -1.52 8.01 -7.29
N GLY A 55 -1.20 9.29 -7.40
CA GLY A 55 -2.11 10.29 -7.93
C GLY A 55 -2.55 9.95 -9.35
N ASP A 56 -3.29 10.86 -9.97
CA ASP A 56 -3.77 10.69 -11.34
C ASP A 56 -2.61 10.28 -12.29
N LEU A 57 -2.69 9.09 -12.90
CA LEU A 57 -1.72 8.58 -13.89
C LEU A 57 -1.90 9.23 -15.28
N SER A 58 -2.59 10.36 -15.31
CA SER A 58 -2.87 11.16 -16.50
C SER A 58 -1.68 12.06 -16.83
N ASP A 59 -0.60 11.50 -17.35
CA ASP A 59 0.22 12.17 -18.38
C ASP A 59 1.24 11.18 -18.95
N LEU A 60 0.97 10.75 -20.19
CA LEU A 60 1.83 9.96 -21.08
C LEU A 60 2.21 8.53 -20.61
N CYS A 61 1.39 7.56 -20.98
CA CYS A 61 1.87 6.24 -21.42
C CYS A 61 1.90 6.21 -22.96
#